data_AF-A0A732NN93-F1
#
_entry.id   AF-A0A732NN93-F1
#
_cell.length_a   1.000
_cell.length_b   1.000
_cell.length_c   1.000
_cell.angle_alpha   90.00
_cell.angle_beta   90.00
_cell.angle_gamma   90.00
#
_symmetry.space_group_name_H-M   'P 1'
#
loop_
_entity.id
_entity.type
_entity.pdbx_description
1 polymer ?
#
loop_
_entity_poly.entity_id
_entity_poly.type
_entity_poly.pdbx_seq_one_letter_code
_entity_poly.pdbx_strand_id
1 'polypeptide(L)'
;FGGQLMVLTPPWEQGCYRCLWPDDVEPERNCRTAGIVGPVVGVMGTLQALEAIKLLSGIETPSGELRLFDGKTSQWRSLALRHASGCPVCGGQHADSVQ
;
A
#
# COMPACT_ATOMS: atom_id res chain seq x y z
N PHE A 1 -8.96 -13.32 5.99
CA PHE A 1 -9.41 -12.14 6.74
C PHE A 1 -8.23 -11.19 6.88
N GLY A 2 -7.74 -10.65 5.77
CA GLY A 2 -6.52 -9.85 5.74
C GLY A 2 -6.80 -8.46 5.20
N GLY A 3 -6.14 -7.45 5.77
CA GLY A 3 -6.12 -6.08 5.27
C GLY A 3 -4.69 -5.63 5.02
N GLN A 4 -4.50 -4.78 4.02
CA GLN A 4 -3.22 -4.19 3.66
C GLN A 4 -3.39 -2.70 3.44
N LEU A 5 -2.50 -1.90 4.01
CA LEU A 5 -2.53 -0.44 3.92
C LEU A 5 -1.10 0.09 3.80
N MET A 6 -0.90 1.03 2.89
CA MET A 6 0.34 1.80 2.77
C MET A 6 0.01 3.27 2.47
N VAL A 7 0.91 4.15 2.87
CA VAL A 7 0.88 5.56 2.49
C VAL A 7 2.16 5.84 1.71
N LEU A 8 2.01 6.28 0.46
CA LEU A 8 3.13 6.60 -0.44
C LEU A 8 3.06 8.09 -0.75
N THR A 9 4.14 8.81 -0.49
CA THR A 9 4.21 10.26 -0.68
C THR A 9 5.41 10.62 -1.56
N PRO A 10 5.33 11.69 -2.38
CA PRO A 10 6.51 12.29 -2.99
C PRO A 10 7.56 12.66 -1.94
N PRO A 11 8.86 12.54 -2.24
CA PRO A 11 9.45 12.19 -3.53
C PRO A 11 9.66 10.68 -3.74
N TRP A 12 8.85 9.81 -3.09
CA TRP A 12 8.90 8.35 -3.22
C TRP A 12 10.18 7.71 -2.65
N GLU A 13 10.70 8.26 -1.55
CA GLU A 13 11.95 7.85 -0.92
C GLU A 13 12.00 6.34 -0.59
N GLN A 14 10.89 5.76 -0.15
CA GLN A 14 10.80 4.33 0.19
C GLN A 14 10.28 3.46 -0.97
N GLY A 15 10.15 4.02 -2.17
CA GLY A 15 9.61 3.36 -3.36
C GLY A 15 8.14 3.65 -3.61
N CYS A 16 7.64 3.15 -4.75
CA CYS A 16 6.23 3.20 -5.11
C CYS A 16 5.58 1.81 -4.98
N TYR A 17 4.29 1.69 -5.29
CA TYR A 17 3.58 0.41 -5.30
C TYR A 17 4.30 -0.65 -6.16
N ARG A 18 4.80 -0.25 -7.34
CA ARG A 18 5.52 -1.14 -8.27
C ARG A 18 6.85 -1.67 -7.72
N CYS A 19 7.49 -0.95 -6.78
CA CYS A 19 8.69 -1.47 -6.11
C CYS A 19 8.39 -2.72 -5.28
N LEU A 20 7.19 -2.80 -4.70
CA LEU A 20 6.80 -3.92 -3.84
C LEU A 20 6.08 -5.03 -4.63
N TRP A 21 5.31 -4.68 -5.67
CA TRP A 21 4.66 -5.63 -6.58
C TRP A 21 5.15 -5.41 -8.02
N PRO A 22 6.31 -5.98 -8.40
CA PRO A 22 6.92 -5.76 -9.71
C PRO A 22 6.30 -6.59 -10.84
N ASP A 23 5.45 -7.58 -10.51
CA ASP A 23 4.81 -8.45 -11.48
C ASP A 23 3.51 -7.83 -12.01
N ASP A 24 3.23 -8.00 -13.30
CA ASP A 24 1.95 -7.60 -13.93
C ASP A 24 0.86 -8.66 -13.82
N VAL A 25 1.16 -9.77 -13.14
CA VAL A 25 0.26 -10.90 -13.02
C VAL A 25 -0.69 -10.67 -11.86
N GLU A 26 -1.98 -10.57 -12.16
CA GLU A 26 -3.00 -10.57 -11.12
C GLU A 26 -2.95 -11.89 -10.31
N PRO A 27 -3.10 -11.83 -8.97
CA PRO A 27 -3.21 -13.03 -8.17
C PRO A 27 -4.42 -13.87 -8.61
N GLU A 28 -4.24 -15.19 -8.80
CA GLU A 28 -5.31 -16.12 -9.22
C GLU A 28 -6.55 -16.10 -8.29
N ARG A 29 -6.37 -15.70 -7.03
CA ARG A 29 -7.45 -15.51 -6.05
C ARG A 29 -7.67 -14.03 -5.79
N ASN A 30 -8.85 -13.54 -6.14
CA ASN A 30 -9.24 -12.15 -5.94
C ASN A 30 -10.50 -12.05 -5.06
N CYS A 31 -10.89 -10.82 -4.69
CA CYS A 31 -12.07 -10.57 -3.85
C CYS A 31 -13.35 -11.20 -4.42
N ARG A 32 -13.44 -11.33 -5.75
CA ARG A 32 -14.59 -11.90 -6.45
C ARG A 32 -14.65 -13.44 -6.37
N THR A 33 -13.52 -14.12 -6.21
CA THR A 33 -13.45 -15.59 -6.13
C THR A 33 -13.32 -16.13 -4.70
N ALA A 34 -12.81 -15.35 -3.75
CA ALA A 34 -12.60 -15.79 -2.36
C ALA A 34 -13.56 -15.17 -1.32
N GLY A 35 -14.23 -14.06 -1.66
CA GLY A 35 -15.02 -13.26 -0.72
C GLY A 35 -14.16 -12.41 0.23
N ILE A 36 -14.75 -11.35 0.80
CA ILE A 36 -14.09 -10.45 1.76
C ILE A 36 -14.99 -10.19 2.96
N VAL A 37 -14.41 -10.07 4.15
CA VAL A 37 -15.15 -9.77 5.37
C VAL A 37 -15.36 -8.28 5.51
N GLY A 38 -16.63 -7.86 5.56
CA GLY A 38 -17.06 -6.46 5.61
C GLY A 38 -16.30 -5.61 6.63
N PRO A 39 -16.23 -6.03 7.91
CA PRO A 39 -15.45 -5.30 8.91
C PRO A 39 -13.97 -5.10 8.56
N VAL A 40 -13.32 -6.10 7.92
CA VAL A 40 -11.90 -5.99 7.55
C VAL A 40 -11.69 -4.91 6.49
N VAL A 41 -12.49 -4.91 5.42
CA VAL A 41 -12.39 -3.89 4.37
C VAL A 41 -12.87 -2.52 4.86
N GLY A 42 -13.85 -2.47 5.77
CA GLY A 42 -14.30 -1.24 6.42
C GLY A 42 -13.20 -0.56 7.24
N VAL A 43 -12.41 -1.33 7.99
CA VAL A 43 -11.23 -0.81 8.71
C VAL A 43 -10.19 -0.25 7.73
N MET A 44 -9.93 -0.94 6.61
CA MET A 44 -8.99 -0.43 5.59
C MET A 44 -9.46 0.91 5.02
N GLY A 45 -10.73 1.02 4.61
CA GLY A 45 -11.28 2.28 4.08
C GLY A 45 -11.27 3.42 5.10
N THR A 46 -11.60 3.13 6.35
CA THR A 46 -11.57 4.11 7.44
C THR A 46 -10.16 4.65 7.67
N LEU A 47 -9.17 3.76 7.70
CA LEU A 47 -7.78 4.16 7.87
C LEU A 47 -7.26 4.92 6.65
N GLN A 48 -7.60 4.53 5.41
CA GLN A 48 -7.25 5.30 4.21
C GLN A 48 -7.76 6.74 4.30
N ALA A 49 -9.01 6.94 4.72
CA ALA A 49 -9.58 8.27 4.92
C ALA A 49 -8.84 9.06 6.00
N LEU A 50 -8.49 8.41 7.12
CA LEU A 50 -7.72 9.04 8.20
C LEU A 50 -6.33 9.48 7.73
N GLU A 51 -5.61 8.63 6.98
CA GLU A 51 -4.30 8.98 6.43
C GLU A 51 -4.39 10.15 5.44
N ALA A 52 -5.42 10.16 4.58
CA ALA A 52 -5.67 11.26 3.67
C ALA A 52 -5.94 12.59 4.42
N ILE A 53 -6.77 12.56 5.47
CA ILE A 53 -7.05 13.73 6.31
C ILE A 53 -5.77 14.25 6.97
N LYS A 54 -4.94 13.36 7.54
CA LYS A 54 -3.67 13.75 8.16
C LYS A 54 -2.73 14.42 7.15
N LEU A 55 -2.56 13.83 5.96
CA LEU A 55 -1.74 14.41 4.90
C LEU A 55 -2.25 15.80 4.48
N LEU A 56 -3.55 15.94 4.24
CA LEU A 56 -4.16 17.21 3.80
C LEU A 56 -4.12 18.30 4.88
N SER A 57 -4.11 17.92 6.15
CA SER A 57 -4.02 18.86 7.28
C SER A 57 -2.59 19.15 7.73
N GLY A 58 -1.58 18.58 7.08
CA GLY A 58 -0.17 18.76 7.45
C GLY A 58 0.24 18.02 8.72
N ILE A 59 -0.55 17.04 9.17
CA ILE A 59 -0.21 16.17 10.30
C ILE A 59 0.74 15.08 9.81
N GLU A 60 1.89 14.97 10.48
CA GLU A 60 2.86 13.91 10.19
C GLU A 60 2.21 12.52 10.25
N THR A 61 2.52 11.71 9.24
CA THR A 61 1.98 10.38 9.07
C THR A 61 3.13 9.43 8.76
N PRO A 62 3.19 8.27 9.44
CA PRO A 62 4.10 7.20 9.07
C PRO A 62 3.88 6.83 7.60
N SER A 63 4.88 7.11 6.77
CA SER A 63 4.95 6.72 5.36
C SER A 63 6.07 5.69 5.19
N GLY A 64 6.06 4.99 4.05
CA GLY A 64 7.12 4.03 3.76
C GLY A 64 7.02 2.69 4.49
N GLU A 65 5.83 2.33 4.99
CA GLU A 65 5.55 0.99 5.52
C GLU A 65 4.31 0.36 4.89
N LEU A 66 4.34 -0.97 4.77
CA LEU A 66 3.16 -1.80 4.57
C LEU A 66 2.62 -2.25 5.92
N ARG A 67 1.44 -1.77 6.28
CA ARG A 67 0.67 -2.24 7.42
C ARG A 67 -0.22 -3.41 7.02
N LEU A 68 -0.03 -4.53 7.70
CA LEU A 68 -0.79 -5.76 7.54
C LEU A 68 -1.70 -5.95 8.74
N PHE A 69 -2.98 -6.14 8.48
CA PHE A 69 -3.97 -6.49 9.49
C PHE A 69 -4.40 -7.95 9.31
N ASP A 70 -4.22 -8.75 10.35
CA ASP A 70 -4.81 -10.09 10.44
C ASP A 70 -6.09 -10.02 11.29
N GLY A 71 -7.24 -10.09 10.61
CA GLY A 71 -8.56 -10.07 11.25
C GLY A 71 -8.95 -11.36 11.96
N LYS A 72 -8.19 -12.46 11.83
CA LYS A 72 -8.42 -13.68 12.62
C LYS A 72 -7.85 -13.54 14.02
N THR A 73 -6.64 -12.97 14.12
CA THR A 73 -5.92 -12.80 15.39
C THR A 73 -6.06 -11.39 15.97
N SER A 74 -6.67 -10.47 15.22
CA SER A 74 -6.77 -9.05 15.55
C SER A 74 -5.40 -8.40 15.77
N GLN A 75 -4.41 -8.79 14.97
CA GLN A 75 -3.02 -8.33 15.11
C GLN A 75 -2.61 -7.44 13.94
N TRP A 76 -1.70 -6.51 14.23
CA TRP A 76 -1.06 -5.63 13.26
C TRP A 76 0.41 -5.98 13.10
N ARG A 77 0.91 -5.87 11.87
CA ARG A 77 2.33 -5.96 11.56
C ARG A 77 2.71 -4.85 10.58
N SER A 78 3.81 -4.18 10.83
CA SER A 78 4.40 -3.21 9.89
C SER A 78 5.64 -3.81 9.24
N LEU A 79 5.77 -3.61 7.94
CA LEU A 79 6.94 -3.97 7.15
C LEU A 79 7.49 -2.72 6.47
N ALA A 80 8.77 -2.41 6.67
CA ALA A 80 9.41 -1.28 6.00
C ALA A 80 9.45 -1.51 4.48
N LEU A 81 9.04 -0.52 3.72
CA LEU A 81 9.17 -0.51 2.26
C LEU A 81 10.61 -0.20 1.87
N ARG A 82 11.01 -0.69 0.69
CA ARG A 82 12.31 -0.41 0.09
C ARG A 82 12.13 0.01 -1.35
N HIS A 83 12.82 1.08 -1.72
CA HIS A 83 12.93 1.51 -3.11
C HIS A 83 13.69 0.47 -3.92
N ALA A 84 13.15 0.12 -5.09
CA ALA A 84 13.83 -0.71 -6.07
C ALA A 84 14.51 0.20 -7.10
N SER A 85 15.84 0.16 -7.18
CA SER A 85 16.63 1.04 -8.05
C SER A 85 16.28 0.92 -9.53
N GLY A 86 15.90 -0.28 -9.99
CA GLY A 86 15.45 -0.56 -11.35
C GLY A 86 13.95 -0.40 -11.58
N CYS A 87 13.20 0.24 -10.67
CA CYS A 87 11.76 0.37 -10.80
C CYS A 87 11.38 1.19 -12.04
N PRO A 88 10.53 0.67 -12.95
CA PRO A 88 10.13 1.37 -14.17
C PRO A 88 9.13 2.51 -13.90
N VAL A 89 8.88 2.88 -12.64
CA VAL A 89 7.95 3.97 -12.29
C VAL A 89 8.66 5.06 -11.49
N CYS A 90 9.38 4.69 -10.42
CA CYS A 90 10.05 5.65 -9.54
C CYS A 90 11.58 5.52 -9.52
N GLY A 91 12.17 4.74 -10.44
CA GLY A 91 13.62 4.55 -10.57
C GLY A 91 14.35 5.64 -11.39
N GLY A 92 13.63 6.66 -11.87
CA GLY A 92 14.21 7.78 -12.60
C GLY A 92 14.36 7.51 -14.11
N GLN A 93 15.56 7.12 -14.56
CA GLN A 93 15.96 7.16 -15.98
C GLN A 93 15.15 6.23 -16.93
N HIS A 94 14.46 5.23 -16.38
CA HIS A 94 13.58 4.31 -17.11
C HIS A 94 12.14 4.34 -16.56
N ALA A 95 11.74 5.44 -15.94
CA ALA A 95 10.35 5.60 -15.53
C ALA A 95 9.47 5.73 -16.78
N ASP A 96 8.60 4.76 -17.04
CA ASP A 96 7.61 4.83 -18.10
C ASP A 96 6.82 6.13 -17.91
N SER A 97 6.92 7.03 -18.88
CA SER A 97 6.09 8.23 -18.89
C SER A 97 4.67 7.76 -19.14
N VAL A 98 3.81 7.89 -18.13
CA VAL A 98 2.37 7.70 -18.31
C VAL A 98 1.93 8.74 -19.33
N GLN A 99 1.73 8.32 -20.59
CA GLN A 99 1.11 9.13 -21.64
C GLN A 99 -0.36 9.38 -21.34
#